data_AF-A0A557SWU0-F1
#
_entry.id   AF-A0A557SWU0-F1
#
_cell.length_a   1.000
_cell.length_b   1.000
_cell.length_c   1.000
_cell.angle_alpha   90.00
_cell.angle_beta   90.00
_cell.angle_gamma   90.00
#
_symmetry.space_group_name_H-M   'P 1'
#
loop_
_entity.id
_entity.type
_entity.pdbx_description
1 polymer ?
#
loop_
_entity_poly.entity_id
_entity_poly.type
_entity_poly.pdbx_seq_one_letter_code
_entity_poly.pdbx_strand_id
1 'polypeptide(L)' 'MMSNIMKCKCGTRDIIKPKSNETVEHFMFGKRCPRCGTVGAWRQLSQDEYMWEKAKG' A
#
# COMPACT_ATOMS: atom_id res chain seq x y z
N MET A 1 1.31 -16.11 2.51
CA MET A 1 1.68 -15.38 1.28
C MET A 1 1.83 -13.91 1.63
N MET A 2 2.89 -13.22 1.18
CA MET A 2 3.07 -11.79 1.47
C MET A 2 1.93 -10.99 0.84
N SER A 3 1.18 -10.24 1.67
CA SER A 3 0.13 -9.35 1.19
C SER A 3 0.78 -8.08 0.64
N ASN A 4 0.55 -7.78 -0.65
CA ASN A 4 1.02 -6.54 -1.30
C ASN A 4 0.05 -5.37 -1.07
N ILE A 5 -0.52 -5.30 0.13
CA ILE A 5 -1.50 -4.26 0.49
C ILE A 5 -0.72 -3.10 1.11
N MET A 6 -0.90 -1.92 0.54
CA MET A 6 -0.23 -0.70 0.94
C MET A 6 -1.23 0.29 1.51
N LYS A 7 -0.84 0.98 2.58
CA LYS A 7 -1.63 2.04 3.22
C LYS A 7 -0.88 3.35 3.17
N CYS A 8 -1.52 4.37 2.61
CA CYS A 8 -1.04 5.74 2.64
C CYS A 8 -1.30 6.35 4.03
N LYS A 9 -0.52 7.38 4.39
CA LYS A 9 -0.71 8.15 5.64
C LYS A 9 -2.12 8.71 5.84
N CYS A 10 -2.87 8.97 4.76
CA CYS A 10 -4.25 9.45 4.82
C CYS A 10 -5.29 8.34 5.08
N GLY A 11 -4.85 7.10 5.27
CA GLY A 11 -5.73 5.95 5.47
C GLY A 11 -6.19 5.26 4.19
N THR A 12 -5.85 5.77 3.00
CA THR A 12 -6.15 5.11 1.72
C THR A 12 -5.35 3.82 1.59
N ARG A 13 -6.04 2.74 1.23
CA ARG A 13 -5.45 1.42 1.02
C ARG A 13 -5.44 1.11 -0.47
N ASP A 14 -4.38 0.48 -0.95
CA ASP A 14 -4.27 0.06 -2.35
C ASP A 14 -3.50 -1.25 -2.46
N ILE A 15 -3.89 -2.10 -3.39
CA ILE A 15 -3.19 -3.37 -3.67
C ILE A 15 -2.20 -3.09 -4.78
N ILE A 16 -0.91 -3.23 -4.48
CA ILE A 16 0.12 -3.00 -5.48
C ILE A 16 0.49 -4.29 -6.17
N LYS A 17 0.72 -4.18 -7.49
CA LYS A 17 1.25 -5.26 -8.32
C LYS A 17 2.40 -4.69 -9.14
N PRO A 18 3.63 -4.67 -8.60
CA PRO A 18 4.80 -4.28 -9.35
C PRO A 18 4.92 -5.15 -10.61
N LYS A 19 5.50 -4.61 -11.69
CA LYS A 19 5.84 -5.43 -12.86
C LYS A 19 6.96 -6.41 -12.50
N SER A 20 7.08 -7.52 -13.25
CA SER A 20 7.94 -8.68 -12.93
C SER A 20 9.43 -8.37 -12.66
N ASN A 21 9.92 -7.17 -13.01
CA ASN A 21 11.31 -6.74 -12.79
C ASN A 21 11.45 -5.51 -11.87
N GLU A 22 10.36 -5.02 -11.27
CA GLU A 22 10.38 -3.85 -10.38
C GLU A 22 10.19 -4.27 -8.93
N THR A 23 11.02 -3.76 -8.02
CA THR A 23 10.84 -4.00 -6.59
C THR A 23 9.64 -3.20 -6.08
N VAL A 24 8.98 -3.73 -5.05
CA VAL A 24 7.89 -3.02 -4.36
C VAL A 24 8.35 -1.63 -3.92
N GLU A 25 9.52 -1.52 -3.30
CA GLU A 25 10.07 -0.25 -2.83
C GLU A 25 10.23 0.79 -3.95
N HIS A 26 10.73 0.37 -5.11
CA HIS A 26 10.90 1.23 -6.28
C HIS A 26 9.54 1.70 -6.83
N PHE A 27 8.58 0.79 -6.94
CA PHE A 27 7.22 1.11 -7.36
C PHE A 27 6.55 2.12 -6.42
N MET A 28 6.78 1.98 -5.10
CA MET A 28 6.18 2.87 -4.11
C MET A 28 6.79 4.26 -4.11
N PHE A 29 8.07 4.40 -4.43
CA PHE A 29 8.77 5.69 -4.45
C PHE A 29 8.05 6.73 -5.34
N GLY A 30 7.59 6.31 -6.52
CA GLY A 30 6.85 7.17 -7.46
C GLY A 30 5.33 7.14 -7.29
N LYS A 31 4.77 6.23 -6.48
CA LYS A 31 3.33 6.04 -6.38
C LYS A 31 2.66 7.22 -5.67
N ARG A 32 1.79 7.92 -6.38
CA ARG A 32 0.94 8.99 -5.84
C ARG A 32 -0.34 8.42 -5.23
N CYS A 33 -0.68 8.87 -4.03
CA CYS A 33 -1.96 8.57 -3.42
C CYS A 33 -3.10 9.31 -4.16
N PRO A 34 -4.14 8.60 -4.64
CA PRO A 34 -5.24 9.24 -5.35
C PRO A 34 -6.11 10.13 -4.45
N ARG A 35 -6.07 9.94 -3.13
CA ARG A 35 -6.92 10.65 -2.17
C ARG A 35 -6.29 11.94 -1.63
N CYS A 36 -5.05 11.88 -1.17
CA CYS A 36 -4.36 13.03 -0.56
C CYS A 36 -3.20 13.58 -1.42
N GLY A 37 -2.95 12.99 -2.59
CA GLY A 37 -1.90 13.42 -3.50
C GLY A 37 -0.47 13.17 -3.02
N THR A 38 -0.25 12.58 -1.84
CA THR A 38 1.09 12.29 -1.30
C THR A 38 1.80 11.23 -2.15
N VAL A 39 3.07 11.45 -2.46
CA VAL A 39 3.93 10.56 -3.25
C VAL A 39 4.92 9.86 -2.33
N GLY A 40 5.23 8.58 -2.57
CA GLY A 40 6.27 7.85 -1.82
C GLY A 40 5.89 7.42 -0.40
N ALA A 41 4.91 8.08 0.23
CA ALA A 41 4.51 7.79 1.61
C ALA A 41 3.46 6.68 1.70
N TRP A 42 3.94 5.44 1.59
CA TRP A 42 3.12 4.24 1.73
C TRP A 42 3.77 3.23 2.67
N ARG A 43 2.95 2.62 3.52
CA ARG A 43 3.35 1.60 4.47
C ARG A 43 2.73 0.27 4.03
N GLN A 44 3.54 -0.79 4.00
CA GLN A 44 3.03 -2.13 3.78
C GLN A 44 2.21 -2.58 5.00
N LEU A 45 1.02 -3.10 4.75
CA LEU A 45 0.22 -3.76 5.77
C LEU A 45 0.52 -5.25 5.77
N SER A 46 0.72 -5.82 6.94
CA SER A 46 0.66 -7.26 7.11
C SER A 46 -0.76 -7.78 6.84
N GLN A 47 -0.89 -9.08 6.60
CA GLN A 47 -2.19 -9.72 6.40
C GLN A 47 -3.09 -9.51 7.63
N ASP A 48 -2.53 -9.61 8.84
CA ASP A 48 -3.25 -9.43 10.09
C ASP A 48 -3.72 -7.98 10.29
N GLU A 49 -2.86 -7.01 9.98
CA GLU A 49 -3.20 -5.58 10.02
C GLU A 49 -4.36 -5.28 9.06
N TYR A 50 -4.31 -5.82 7.83
CA TYR A 50 -5.38 -5.64 6.86
C TYR A 50 -6.70 -6.25 7.34
N MET A 51 -6.68 -7.50 7.84
CA MET A 51 -7.89 -8.18 8.31
C MET A 51 -8.52 -7.46 9.50
N TRP A 52 -7.71 -6.98 10.44
CA TRP A 52 -8.17 -6.19 11.57
C TRP A 52 -8.77 -4.84 11.14
N GLU A 53 -8.15 -4.17 10.17
CA GLU A 53 -8.69 -2.92 9.61
C GLU A 53 -9.97 -3.11 8.80
N LYS A 54 -10.15 -4.29 8.20
CA LYS A 54 -11.38 -4.70 7.50
C LYS A 54 -12.51 -5.00 8.47
N ALA A 55 -12.20 -5.53 9.65
CA ALA A 55 -13.19 -5.85 10.68
C ALA A 55 -13.72 -4.63 11.45
N LYS A 56 -13.04 -3.47 11.34
CA LYS A 56 -13.41 -2.22 12.01
C LYS A 56 -14.29 -1.27 11.19
N GLY A 57 -14.52 -1.57 9.91
CA GLY A 57 -15.38 -0.77 9.02
C GLY A 57 -16.65 -1.53 8.67
#